data_AF-A0A1Q6A387-F1
#
_entry.id   AF-A0A1Q6A387-F1
#
_cell.length_a   1.000
_cell.length_b   1.000
_cell.length_c   1.000
_cell.angle_alpha   90.00
_cell.angle_beta   90.00
_cell.angle_gamma   90.00
#
_symmetry.space_group_name_H-M   'P 1'
#
loop_
_entity.id
_entity.type
_entity.pdbx_description
1 polymer ?
#
loop_
_entity_poly.entity_id
_entity_poly.type
_entity_poly.pdbx_seq_one_letter_code
_entity_poly.pdbx_strand_id
1 'polypeptide(L)'
;MLKKLGSITVLSSLGALLNFFTTFIIVHKLGLGVLGQFTIVNSITGLCSLIYTILPPNYSIFKYQDDSDYKFILSAFYIVATAPFILILYIAYLFHSFSGLSFSIIVFNGLTTIGFYYYDIVYQATNRLYRYFTQLLLQAAIKIILMYAFYYMHILKDTTSLILATSFAQLICLILYANDFIKNVNFSFKYVAGPVKHTYYSINKLKSYYLNAVIKRVKDNIIIVLFSNILTADLLGLYTLFIKITSFVLSLGRSFEAFFANRENMEKYHTSFSKKIFLLGACLQAVFLSVGLIYMKIYTHNFYTLEIAILSLLVYPYSRFIVERMRFLGSYNNRELNISMFFYIAFVLISFGICKVFNYTSLHTILLVYLLSELMNFTHLIYKSIVDKSRLVKAI
;
A
#
# COMPACT_ATOMS: atom_id res chain seq x y z
N MET A 1 11.38 -23.80 -4.20
CA MET A 1 11.15 -22.59 -3.39
C MET A 1 12.10 -21.46 -3.78
N LEU A 2 13.41 -21.62 -3.55
CA LEU A 2 14.42 -20.55 -3.72
C LEU A 2 14.48 -19.95 -5.13
N LYS A 3 14.37 -20.75 -6.20
CA LYS A 3 14.40 -20.24 -7.59
C LYS A 3 13.19 -19.35 -7.91
N LYS A 4 11.98 -19.77 -7.53
CA LYS A 4 10.72 -19.02 -7.74
C LYS A 4 10.68 -17.75 -6.89
N LEU A 5 11.05 -17.85 -5.60
CA LEU A 5 11.14 -16.69 -4.69
C LEU A 5 12.21 -15.71 -5.17
N GLY A 6 13.40 -16.19 -5.52
CA GLY A 6 14.49 -15.37 -6.03
C GLY A 6 14.09 -14.55 -7.26
N SER A 7 13.49 -15.19 -8.28
CA SER A 7 13.03 -14.46 -9.47
C SER A 7 11.96 -13.40 -9.16
N ILE A 8 11.06 -13.70 -8.22
CA ILE A 8 10.00 -12.78 -7.80
C ILE A 8 10.59 -11.60 -7.01
N THR A 9 11.50 -11.87 -6.07
CA THR A 9 12.16 -10.84 -5.27
C THR A 9 13.00 -9.93 -6.14
N VAL A 10 13.70 -10.45 -7.17
CA VAL A 10 14.44 -9.63 -8.14
C VAL A 10 13.50 -8.67 -8.88
N LEU A 11 12.38 -9.16 -9.43
CA LEU A 11 11.41 -8.29 -10.11
C LEU A 11 10.81 -7.23 -9.18
N SER A 12 10.45 -7.62 -7.95
CA SER A 12 9.96 -6.68 -6.92
C SER A 12 11.00 -5.59 -6.62
N SER A 13 12.26 -5.99 -6.45
CA SER A 13 13.38 -5.09 -6.14
C SER A 13 13.64 -4.11 -7.28
N LEU A 14 13.63 -4.59 -8.53
CA LEU A 14 13.77 -3.74 -9.72
C LEU A 14 12.61 -2.75 -9.83
N GLY A 15 11.37 -3.20 -9.64
CA GLY A 15 10.20 -2.31 -9.65
C GLY A 15 10.25 -1.26 -8.55
N ALA A 16 10.72 -1.63 -7.35
CA ALA A 16 10.93 -0.71 -6.25
C ALA A 16 12.03 0.32 -6.57
N LEU A 17 13.15 -0.13 -7.15
CA LEU A 17 14.26 0.72 -7.57
C LEU A 17 13.85 1.72 -8.66
N LEU A 18 13.03 1.33 -9.64
CA LEU A 18 12.46 2.28 -10.60
C LEU A 18 11.53 3.29 -9.93
N ASN A 19 10.75 2.88 -8.93
CA ASN A 19 9.95 3.82 -8.15
C ASN A 19 10.81 4.83 -7.36
N PHE A 20 12.00 4.42 -6.92
CA PHE A 20 13.00 5.32 -6.33
C PHE A 20 13.50 6.35 -7.33
N PHE A 21 13.85 5.92 -8.54
CA PHE A 21 14.23 6.83 -9.62
C PHE A 21 13.09 7.77 -10.03
N THR A 22 11.84 7.35 -9.90
CA THR A 22 10.72 8.26 -10.14
C THR A 22 10.75 9.42 -9.14
N THR A 23 10.95 9.13 -7.86
CA THR A 23 11.08 10.17 -6.83
C THR A 23 12.32 11.02 -7.07
N PHE A 24 13.37 10.47 -7.68
CA PHE A 24 14.52 11.26 -8.11
C PHE A 24 14.15 12.39 -9.05
N ILE A 25 13.42 12.05 -10.12
CA ILE A 25 13.00 13.01 -11.13
C ILE A 25 12.11 14.08 -10.50
N ILE A 26 11.18 13.69 -9.62
CA ILE A 26 10.27 14.63 -8.94
C ILE A 26 11.06 15.63 -8.11
N VAL A 27 11.89 15.16 -7.16
CA VAL A 27 12.58 16.07 -6.24
C VAL A 27 13.58 16.95 -6.97
N HIS A 28 14.35 16.39 -7.91
CA HIS A 28 15.40 17.14 -8.58
C HIS A 28 14.87 18.14 -9.62
N LYS A 29 13.71 17.86 -10.25
CA LYS A 29 13.14 18.74 -11.29
C LYS A 29 12.02 19.64 -10.78
N LEU A 30 11.25 19.20 -9.79
CA LEU A 30 10.06 19.90 -9.30
C LEU A 30 10.16 20.33 -7.83
N GLY A 31 11.10 19.78 -7.06
CA GLY A 31 11.31 20.12 -5.65
C GLY A 31 10.49 19.27 -4.66
N LEU A 32 10.78 19.44 -3.38
CA LEU A 32 10.15 18.69 -2.28
C LEU A 32 8.68 19.06 -2.07
N GLY A 33 8.31 20.34 -2.22
CA GLY A 33 6.95 20.81 -2.05
C GLY A 33 5.97 20.15 -3.02
N VAL A 34 6.37 19.97 -4.29
CA VAL A 34 5.56 19.25 -5.29
C VAL A 34 5.40 17.78 -4.91
N LEU A 35 6.45 17.13 -4.40
CA LEU A 35 6.35 15.75 -3.87
C LEU A 35 5.37 15.67 -2.69
N GLY A 36 5.39 16.65 -1.79
CA GLY A 36 4.47 16.74 -0.66
C GLY A 36 3.02 16.88 -1.11
N GLN A 37 2.73 17.83 -2.01
CA GLN A 37 1.39 18.02 -2.58
C GLN A 37 0.89 16.80 -3.33
N PHE A 38 1.74 16.19 -4.17
CA PHE A 38 1.42 14.96 -4.88
C PHE A 38 1.06 13.83 -3.92
N THR A 39 1.73 13.75 -2.77
CA THR A 39 1.49 12.74 -1.75
C THR A 39 0.16 12.97 -1.03
N ILE A 40 -0.19 14.22 -0.71
CA ILE A 40 -1.50 14.59 -0.15
C ILE A 40 -2.63 14.17 -1.08
N VAL A 41 -2.55 14.54 -2.37
CA VAL A 41 -3.57 14.20 -3.37
C VAL A 41 -3.78 12.70 -3.45
N ASN A 42 -2.69 11.93 -3.54
CA ASN A 42 -2.77 10.47 -3.58
C ASN A 42 -3.34 9.87 -2.29
N SER A 43 -3.04 10.44 -1.12
CA SER A 43 -3.60 9.97 0.14
C SER A 43 -5.11 10.21 0.24
N ILE A 44 -5.59 11.36 -0.24
CA ILE A 44 -7.03 11.67 -0.28
C ILE A 44 -7.74 10.77 -1.29
N THR A 45 -7.19 10.61 -2.50
CA THR A 45 -7.70 9.66 -3.50
C THR A 45 -7.73 8.23 -2.93
N GLY A 46 -6.70 7.84 -2.17
CA GLY A 46 -6.63 6.58 -1.44
C GLY A 46 -7.76 6.40 -0.45
N LEU A 47 -8.10 7.42 0.35
CA LEU A 47 -9.25 7.38 1.25
C LEU A 47 -10.59 7.33 0.50
N CYS A 48 -10.75 8.08 -0.59
CA CYS A 48 -11.95 8.00 -1.43
C CYS A 48 -12.15 6.60 -2.04
N SER A 49 -11.07 5.83 -2.24
CA SER A 49 -11.14 4.45 -2.73
C SER A 49 -11.74 3.44 -1.75
N LEU A 50 -12.16 3.86 -0.55
CA LEU A 50 -12.84 3.00 0.44
C LEU A 50 -14.07 2.28 -0.13
N ILE A 51 -14.75 2.83 -1.12
CA ILE A 51 -15.88 2.16 -1.79
C ILE A 51 -15.45 0.81 -2.42
N TYR A 52 -14.21 0.70 -2.90
CA TYR A 52 -13.67 -0.56 -3.44
C TYR A 52 -13.34 -1.58 -2.35
N THR A 53 -13.37 -1.20 -1.08
CA THR A 53 -13.24 -2.14 0.05
C THR A 53 -14.56 -2.82 0.42
N ILE A 54 -15.67 -2.50 -0.26
CA ILE A 54 -16.92 -3.28 -0.18
C ILE A 54 -16.70 -4.75 -0.62
N LEU A 55 -15.71 -5.02 -1.47
CA LEU A 55 -15.18 -6.38 -1.60
C LEU A 55 -13.75 -6.37 -1.07
N PRO A 56 -13.53 -6.77 0.20
CA PRO A 56 -12.21 -6.71 0.81
C PRO A 56 -11.19 -7.51 -0.01
N PRO A 57 -10.05 -6.91 -0.44
CA PRO A 57 -9.11 -7.57 -1.35
C PRO A 57 -8.62 -8.94 -0.87
N ASN A 58 -8.27 -9.05 0.42
CA ASN A 58 -7.81 -10.31 1.01
C ASN A 58 -8.90 -11.40 0.98
N TYR A 59 -10.17 -11.02 1.18
CA TYR A 59 -11.28 -11.96 1.07
C TYR A 59 -11.48 -12.39 -0.38
N SER A 60 -11.47 -11.42 -1.31
CA SER A 60 -11.63 -11.67 -2.73
C SER A 60 -10.54 -12.59 -3.29
N ILE A 61 -9.31 -12.54 -2.77
CA ILE A 61 -8.25 -13.48 -3.16
C ILE A 61 -8.64 -14.94 -2.89
N PHE A 62 -9.10 -15.25 -1.67
CA PHE A 62 -9.51 -16.61 -1.32
C PHE A 62 -10.81 -17.01 -2.02
N LYS A 63 -11.80 -16.12 -2.06
CA LYS A 63 -13.08 -16.41 -2.71
C LYS A 63 -12.94 -16.64 -4.21
N TYR A 64 -11.98 -15.97 -4.87
CA TYR A 64 -11.64 -16.22 -6.27
C TYR A 64 -11.03 -17.61 -6.50
N GLN A 65 -10.37 -18.20 -5.50
CA GLN A 65 -9.86 -19.57 -5.56
C GLN A 65 -10.99 -20.59 -5.34
N ASP A 66 -11.93 -20.27 -4.45
CA ASP A 66 -12.99 -21.20 -4.03
C ASP A 66 -14.18 -21.28 -5.02
N ASP A 67 -14.41 -20.26 -5.85
CA ASP A 67 -15.63 -20.13 -6.67
C ASP A 67 -15.33 -19.65 -8.10
N SER A 68 -15.61 -20.53 -9.08
CA SER A 68 -15.33 -20.29 -10.50
C SER A 68 -16.10 -19.12 -11.11
N ASP A 69 -17.28 -18.80 -10.56
CA ASP A 69 -18.14 -17.72 -11.04
C ASP A 69 -17.76 -16.37 -10.43
N TYR A 70 -17.00 -16.36 -9.34
CA TYR A 70 -16.65 -15.14 -8.61
C TYR A 70 -15.84 -14.14 -9.44
N LYS A 71 -15.10 -14.60 -10.46
CA LYS A 71 -14.36 -13.74 -11.39
C LYS A 71 -15.25 -12.73 -12.12
N PHE A 72 -16.46 -13.13 -12.49
CA PHE A 72 -17.44 -12.27 -13.16
C PHE A 72 -18.07 -11.26 -12.19
N ILE A 73 -18.33 -11.69 -10.95
CA ILE A 73 -18.82 -10.83 -9.87
C ILE A 73 -17.79 -9.75 -9.55
N LEU A 74 -16.51 -10.12 -9.44
CA LEU A 74 -15.41 -9.21 -9.13
C LEU A 74 -15.23 -8.15 -10.22
N SER A 75 -15.22 -8.54 -11.50
CA SER A 75 -15.12 -7.57 -12.60
C SER A 75 -16.33 -6.64 -12.65
N ALA A 76 -17.54 -7.17 -12.46
CA ALA A 76 -18.75 -6.35 -12.43
C ALA A 76 -18.74 -5.35 -11.26
N PHE A 77 -18.26 -5.77 -10.08
CA PHE A 77 -18.07 -4.88 -8.94
C PHE A 77 -17.15 -3.71 -9.27
N TYR A 78 -16.00 -3.96 -9.89
CA TYR A 78 -15.06 -2.88 -10.22
C TYR A 78 -15.64 -1.86 -11.20
N ILE A 79 -16.52 -2.29 -12.11
CA ILE A 79 -17.26 -1.39 -13.02
C ILE A 79 -18.32 -0.60 -12.25
N VAL A 80 -19.20 -1.29 -11.51
CA VAL A 80 -20.31 -0.64 -10.78
C VAL A 80 -19.80 0.31 -9.70
N ALA A 81 -18.70 -0.01 -9.03
CA ALA A 81 -18.10 0.82 -7.99
C ALA A 81 -17.47 2.13 -8.53
N THR A 82 -17.24 2.26 -9.84
CA THR A 82 -16.72 3.52 -10.43
C THR A 82 -17.67 4.70 -10.23
N ALA A 83 -18.97 4.50 -10.43
CA ALA A 83 -19.97 5.57 -10.28
C ALA A 83 -20.02 6.15 -8.86
N PRO A 84 -20.19 5.36 -7.78
CA PRO A 84 -20.13 5.89 -6.42
C PRO A 84 -18.73 6.41 -6.06
N PHE A 85 -17.66 5.87 -6.62
CA PHE A 85 -16.31 6.41 -6.43
C PHE A 85 -16.17 7.82 -6.99
N ILE A 86 -16.64 8.08 -8.22
CA ILE A 86 -16.64 9.41 -8.84
C ILE A 86 -17.49 10.37 -8.00
N LEU A 87 -18.63 9.92 -7.48
CA LEU A 87 -19.46 10.73 -6.59
C LEU A 87 -18.72 11.12 -5.29
N ILE A 88 -18.00 10.18 -4.66
CA ILE A 88 -17.19 10.46 -3.47
C ILE A 88 -16.05 11.45 -3.79
N LEU A 89 -15.37 11.29 -4.93
CA LEU A 89 -14.37 12.25 -5.38
C LEU A 89 -14.97 13.64 -5.61
N TYR A 90 -16.18 13.71 -6.16
CA TYR A 90 -16.89 14.97 -6.37
C TYR A 90 -17.22 15.65 -5.04
N ILE A 91 -17.70 14.90 -4.05
CA ILE A 91 -17.94 15.42 -2.69
C ILE A 91 -16.63 15.96 -2.10
N ALA A 92 -15.54 15.20 -2.15
CA ALA A 92 -14.23 15.64 -1.65
C ALA A 92 -13.69 16.88 -2.40
N TYR A 93 -13.98 16.99 -3.70
CA TYR A 93 -13.67 18.16 -4.50
C TYR A 93 -14.44 19.41 -4.04
N LEU A 94 -15.74 19.28 -3.71
CA LEU A 94 -16.54 20.38 -3.16
C LEU A 94 -16.02 20.89 -1.80
N PHE A 95 -15.41 20.00 -1.00
CA PHE A 95 -14.73 20.38 0.25
C PHE A 95 -13.30 20.92 0.04
N HIS A 96 -12.93 21.32 -1.19
CA HIS A 96 -11.62 21.87 -1.54
C HIS A 96 -10.41 21.01 -1.12
N SER A 97 -10.61 19.69 -0.99
CA SER A 97 -9.57 18.79 -0.48
C SER A 97 -8.39 18.60 -1.47
N PHE A 98 -8.55 18.97 -2.74
CA PHE A 98 -7.56 18.72 -3.80
C PHE A 98 -6.80 19.98 -4.30
N SER A 99 -6.68 21.00 -3.46
CA SER A 99 -5.75 22.14 -3.65
C SER A 99 -5.71 22.72 -5.07
N GLY A 100 -6.87 23.08 -5.64
CA GLY A 100 -6.95 23.77 -6.94
C GLY A 100 -6.80 22.91 -8.20
N LEU A 101 -6.67 21.58 -8.07
CA LEU A 101 -6.69 20.67 -9.22
C LEU A 101 -8.08 20.61 -9.87
N SER A 102 -8.15 20.48 -11.19
CA SER A 102 -9.43 20.29 -11.87
C SER A 102 -10.05 18.93 -11.54
N PHE A 103 -11.38 18.89 -11.47
CA PHE A 103 -12.12 17.66 -11.17
C PHE A 103 -11.81 16.53 -12.15
N SER A 104 -11.63 16.84 -13.43
CA SER A 104 -11.30 15.84 -14.46
C SER A 104 -9.96 15.15 -14.22
N ILE A 105 -8.94 15.88 -13.75
CA ILE A 105 -7.62 15.32 -13.43
C ILE A 105 -7.71 14.41 -12.20
N ILE A 106 -8.49 14.80 -11.20
CA ILE A 106 -8.70 14.01 -9.98
C ILE A 106 -9.40 12.68 -10.31
N VAL A 107 -10.45 12.73 -11.14
CA VAL A 107 -11.15 11.52 -11.60
C VAL A 107 -10.21 10.63 -12.42
N PHE A 108 -9.43 11.22 -13.33
CA PHE A 108 -8.48 10.46 -14.14
C PHE A 108 -7.42 9.75 -13.29
N ASN A 109 -6.81 10.45 -12.32
CA ASN A 109 -5.85 9.86 -11.37
C ASN A 109 -6.48 8.76 -10.51
N GLY A 110 -7.71 9.00 -10.02
CA GLY A 110 -8.42 8.05 -9.17
C GLY A 110 -8.74 6.74 -9.88
N LEU A 111 -9.34 6.82 -11.08
CA LEU A 111 -9.72 5.64 -11.85
C LEU A 111 -8.50 4.81 -12.28
N THR A 112 -7.45 5.49 -12.75
CA THR A 112 -6.21 4.82 -13.19
C THR A 112 -5.46 4.17 -12.03
N THR A 113 -5.46 4.78 -10.84
CA THR A 113 -4.81 4.21 -9.65
C THR A 113 -5.57 2.97 -9.14
N ILE A 114 -6.90 3.04 -9.07
CA ILE A 114 -7.71 1.94 -8.50
C ILE A 114 -7.81 0.75 -9.45
N GLY A 115 -7.75 0.97 -10.76
CA GLY A 115 -7.81 -0.11 -11.76
C GLY A 115 -6.80 -1.25 -11.51
N PHE A 116 -5.64 -0.94 -10.90
CA PHE A 116 -4.64 -1.94 -10.55
C PHE A 116 -5.07 -2.91 -9.45
N TYR A 117 -5.94 -2.50 -8.53
CA TYR A 117 -6.37 -3.36 -7.43
C TYR A 117 -7.12 -4.61 -7.90
N TYR A 118 -7.79 -4.54 -9.05
CA TYR A 118 -8.39 -5.70 -9.68
C TYR A 118 -7.32 -6.74 -10.05
N TYR A 119 -6.26 -6.32 -10.75
CA TYR A 119 -5.20 -7.21 -11.21
C TYR A 119 -4.39 -7.78 -10.05
N ASP A 120 -4.16 -6.98 -9.00
CA ASP A 120 -3.53 -7.43 -7.75
C ASP A 120 -4.26 -8.65 -7.16
N ILE A 121 -5.58 -8.59 -7.07
CA ILE A 121 -6.41 -9.68 -6.54
C ILE A 121 -6.32 -10.91 -7.45
N VAL A 122 -6.53 -10.73 -8.76
CA VAL A 122 -6.61 -11.85 -9.71
C VAL A 122 -5.27 -12.60 -9.82
N TYR A 123 -4.14 -11.88 -9.93
CA TYR A 123 -2.84 -12.52 -10.07
C TYR A 123 -2.34 -13.17 -8.78
N GLN A 124 -2.66 -12.61 -7.61
CA GLN A 124 -2.35 -13.24 -6.33
C GLN A 124 -3.22 -14.49 -6.12
N ALA A 125 -4.52 -14.41 -6.40
CA ALA A 125 -5.45 -15.54 -6.29
C ALA A 125 -5.03 -16.71 -7.18
N THR A 126 -4.61 -16.44 -8.41
CA THR A 126 -4.19 -17.47 -9.39
C THR A 126 -2.72 -17.88 -9.27
N ASN A 127 -1.98 -17.39 -8.25
CA ASN A 127 -0.55 -17.65 -8.04
C ASN A 127 0.33 -17.28 -9.25
N ARG A 128 -0.11 -16.32 -10.08
CA ARG A 128 0.63 -15.78 -11.23
C ARG A 128 1.56 -14.64 -10.80
N LEU A 129 2.35 -14.89 -9.76
CA LEU A 129 3.20 -13.89 -9.11
C LEU A 129 4.22 -13.24 -10.07
N TYR A 130 4.76 -14.00 -11.03
CA TYR A 130 5.67 -13.43 -12.04
C TYR A 130 4.99 -12.32 -12.85
N ARG A 131 3.73 -12.54 -13.29
CA ARG A 131 2.95 -11.56 -14.06
C ARG A 131 2.59 -10.35 -13.21
N TYR A 132 2.23 -10.58 -11.94
CA TYR A 132 2.00 -9.52 -10.95
C TYR A 132 3.21 -8.57 -10.79
N PHE A 133 4.40 -9.11 -10.52
CA PHE A 133 5.58 -8.26 -10.35
C PHE A 133 6.08 -7.66 -11.67
N THR A 134 5.86 -8.33 -12.80
CA THR A 134 6.16 -7.75 -14.13
C THR A 134 5.27 -6.54 -14.42
N GLN A 135 3.99 -6.59 -14.06
CA GLN A 135 3.08 -5.45 -14.19
C GLN A 135 3.56 -4.25 -13.36
N LEU A 136 3.94 -4.47 -12.11
CA LEU A 136 4.46 -3.40 -11.23
C LEU A 136 5.77 -2.79 -11.79
N LEU A 137 6.66 -3.63 -12.31
CA LEU A 137 7.90 -3.19 -12.95
C LEU A 137 7.61 -2.34 -14.19
N LEU A 138 6.72 -2.84 -15.07
CA LEU A 138 6.36 -2.16 -16.31
C LEU A 138 5.70 -0.81 -16.05
N GLN A 139 4.79 -0.74 -15.08
CA GLN A 139 4.17 0.51 -14.64
C GLN A 139 5.22 1.52 -14.18
N ALA A 140 6.21 1.08 -13.38
CA ALA A 140 7.28 1.95 -12.92
C ALA A 140 8.18 2.43 -14.09
N ALA A 141 8.49 1.55 -15.03
CA ALA A 141 9.28 1.87 -16.22
C ALA A 141 8.58 2.89 -17.14
N ILE A 142 7.32 2.63 -17.52
CA ILE A 142 6.53 3.54 -18.36
C ILE A 142 6.40 4.91 -17.70
N LYS A 143 6.21 4.95 -16.37
CA LYS A 143 6.12 6.20 -15.62
C LYS A 143 7.40 7.02 -15.73
N ILE A 144 8.57 6.41 -15.58
CA ILE A 144 9.85 7.11 -15.77
C ILE A 144 9.95 7.67 -17.20
N ILE A 145 9.64 6.85 -18.20
CA ILE A 145 9.70 7.24 -19.62
C ILE A 145 8.79 8.44 -19.89
N LEU A 146 7.53 8.39 -19.44
CA LEU A 146 6.58 9.49 -19.63
C LEU A 146 6.97 10.74 -18.85
N MET A 147 7.49 10.60 -17.64
CA MET A 147 7.97 11.74 -16.88
C MET A 147 9.14 12.44 -17.58
N TYR A 148 10.10 11.68 -18.12
CA TYR A 148 11.17 12.27 -18.94
C TYR A 148 10.63 12.91 -20.22
N ALA A 149 9.71 12.24 -20.93
CA ALA A 149 9.11 12.81 -22.13
C ALA A 149 8.39 14.13 -21.83
N PHE A 150 7.58 14.19 -20.77
CA PHE A 150 6.87 15.39 -20.34
C PHE A 150 7.85 16.48 -19.88
N TYR A 151 8.97 16.11 -19.27
CA TYR A 151 10.04 17.04 -18.91
C TYR A 151 10.69 17.65 -20.15
N TYR A 152 11.10 16.83 -21.14
CA TYR A 152 11.71 17.30 -22.39
C TYR A 152 10.76 18.14 -23.24
N MET A 153 9.45 17.85 -23.19
CA MET A 153 8.41 18.65 -23.85
C MET A 153 8.05 19.93 -23.07
N HIS A 154 8.73 20.22 -21.95
CA HIS A 154 8.44 21.35 -21.07
C HIS A 154 7.00 21.38 -20.52
N ILE A 155 6.37 20.21 -20.38
CA ILE A 155 5.03 20.04 -19.81
C ILE A 155 5.11 19.81 -18.30
N LEU A 156 6.13 19.09 -17.82
CA LEU A 156 6.31 18.75 -16.41
C LEU A 156 6.82 19.97 -15.62
N LYS A 157 5.91 20.69 -14.95
CA LYS A 157 6.21 21.94 -14.23
C LYS A 157 5.74 21.96 -12.77
N ASP A 158 4.72 21.18 -12.44
CA ASP A 158 3.95 21.32 -11.20
C ASP A 158 3.29 19.99 -10.79
N THR A 159 2.55 20.02 -9.69
CA THR A 159 1.79 18.87 -9.18
C THR A 159 0.77 18.36 -10.21
N THR A 160 0.13 19.26 -10.96
CA THR A 160 -0.88 18.91 -11.98
C THR A 160 -0.29 18.07 -13.10
N SER A 161 0.78 18.57 -13.73
CA SER A 161 1.49 17.89 -14.81
C SER A 161 2.15 16.59 -14.34
N LEU A 162 2.60 16.52 -13.08
CA LEU A 162 3.08 15.29 -12.46
C LEU A 162 1.98 14.24 -12.35
N ILE A 163 0.80 14.61 -11.83
CA ILE A 163 -0.36 13.70 -11.74
C ILE A 163 -0.75 13.19 -13.12
N LEU A 164 -0.78 14.05 -14.13
CA LEU A 164 -1.06 13.66 -15.50
C LEU A 164 -0.03 12.63 -16.00
N ALA A 165 1.26 12.91 -15.88
CA ALA A 165 2.32 11.98 -16.31
C ALA A 165 2.17 10.60 -15.65
N THR A 166 1.89 10.57 -14.34
CA THR A 166 1.71 9.30 -13.62
C THR A 166 0.42 8.58 -14.00
N SER A 167 -0.67 9.33 -14.22
CA SER A 167 -1.97 8.77 -14.60
C SER A 167 -1.96 8.22 -16.03
N PHE A 168 -1.27 8.89 -16.96
CA PHE A 168 -1.06 8.37 -18.31
C PHE A 168 -0.22 7.09 -18.29
N ALA A 169 0.83 7.03 -17.47
CA ALA A 169 1.62 5.81 -17.33
C ALA A 169 0.79 4.62 -16.83
N GLN A 170 -0.05 4.89 -15.83
CA GLN A 170 -1.01 3.94 -15.30
C GLN A 170 -2.01 3.49 -16.37
N LEU A 171 -2.59 4.43 -17.12
CA LEU A 171 -3.53 4.14 -18.20
C LEU A 171 -2.92 3.24 -19.28
N ILE A 172 -1.73 3.57 -19.78
CA ILE A 172 -1.03 2.76 -20.80
C ILE A 172 -0.86 1.33 -20.27
N CYS A 173 -0.40 1.19 -19.03
CA CYS A 173 -0.24 -0.13 -18.44
C CYS A 173 -1.58 -0.86 -18.26
N LEU A 174 -2.67 -0.18 -17.86
CA LEU A 174 -4.01 -0.78 -17.80
C LEU A 174 -4.49 -1.27 -19.17
N ILE A 175 -4.22 -0.52 -20.24
CA ILE A 175 -4.55 -0.90 -21.62
C ILE A 175 -3.80 -2.17 -22.02
N LEU A 176 -2.50 -2.27 -21.71
CA LEU A 176 -1.70 -3.46 -22.02
C LEU A 176 -2.24 -4.75 -21.36
N TYR A 177 -2.86 -4.63 -20.18
CA TYR A 177 -3.45 -5.76 -19.46
C TYR A 177 -4.97 -5.89 -19.63
N ALA A 178 -5.62 -5.01 -20.40
CA ALA A 178 -7.07 -4.95 -20.56
C ALA A 178 -7.69 -6.28 -21.03
N ASN A 179 -6.98 -7.04 -21.87
CA ASN A 179 -7.43 -8.34 -22.36
C ASN A 179 -7.74 -9.34 -21.22
N ASP A 180 -6.98 -9.32 -20.13
CA ASP A 180 -7.23 -10.19 -18.98
C ASP A 180 -8.51 -9.77 -18.23
N PHE A 181 -8.80 -8.47 -18.16
CA PHE A 181 -10.02 -7.94 -17.57
C PHE A 181 -11.24 -8.28 -18.46
N ILE A 182 -11.17 -7.95 -19.75
CA ILE A 182 -12.27 -8.14 -20.71
C ILE A 182 -12.74 -9.59 -20.76
N LYS A 183 -11.82 -10.57 -20.70
CA LYS A 183 -12.15 -12.01 -20.65
C LYS A 183 -13.00 -12.41 -19.45
N ASN A 184 -12.89 -11.67 -18.35
CA ASN A 184 -13.62 -11.94 -17.12
C ASN A 184 -14.88 -11.07 -16.98
N VAL A 185 -15.14 -10.15 -17.91
CA VAL A 185 -16.36 -9.32 -17.87
C VAL A 185 -17.53 -10.09 -18.46
N ASN A 186 -18.60 -10.21 -17.69
CA ASN A 186 -19.89 -10.69 -18.16
C ASN A 186 -20.98 -9.74 -17.67
N PHE A 187 -21.70 -9.11 -18.60
CA PHE A 187 -22.73 -8.10 -18.31
C PHE A 187 -24.10 -8.71 -17.99
N SER A 188 -24.21 -10.03 -17.82
CA SER A 188 -25.47 -10.64 -17.36
C SER A 188 -25.90 -10.03 -16.02
N PHE A 189 -27.20 -9.72 -15.90
CA PHE A 189 -27.80 -9.12 -14.70
C PHE A 189 -27.48 -9.91 -13.42
N LYS A 190 -27.36 -11.25 -13.52
CA LYS A 190 -26.92 -12.13 -12.42
C LYS A 190 -25.59 -11.68 -11.81
N TYR A 191 -24.63 -11.26 -12.64
CA TYR A 191 -23.29 -10.85 -12.21
C TYR A 191 -23.23 -9.36 -11.86
N VAL A 192 -24.03 -8.49 -12.51
CA VAL A 192 -24.10 -7.06 -12.17
C VAL A 192 -24.80 -6.81 -10.83
N ALA A 193 -25.88 -7.56 -10.53
CA ALA A 193 -26.51 -7.57 -9.21
C ALA A 193 -25.74 -8.44 -8.19
N GLY A 194 -24.82 -9.27 -8.67
CA GLY A 194 -24.00 -10.20 -7.90
C GLY A 194 -23.28 -9.55 -6.71
N PRO A 195 -22.56 -8.41 -6.87
CA PRO A 195 -21.88 -7.74 -5.78
C PRO A 195 -22.81 -7.32 -4.65
N VAL A 196 -23.98 -6.75 -4.97
CA VAL A 196 -24.96 -6.32 -3.96
C VAL A 196 -25.51 -7.53 -3.21
N LYS A 197 -25.92 -8.56 -3.95
CA LYS A 197 -26.41 -9.83 -3.38
C LYS A 197 -25.34 -10.48 -2.50
N HIS A 198 -24.12 -10.56 -2.99
CA HIS A 198 -22.99 -11.17 -2.28
C HIS A 198 -22.63 -10.38 -1.01
N THR A 199 -22.64 -9.06 -1.08
CA THR A 199 -22.40 -8.17 0.07
C THR A 199 -23.48 -8.40 1.13
N TYR A 200 -24.76 -8.40 0.73
CA TYR A 200 -25.90 -8.61 1.63
C TYR A 200 -25.84 -9.96 2.36
N TYR A 201 -25.65 -11.07 1.62
CA TYR A 201 -25.60 -12.41 2.25
C TYR A 201 -24.32 -12.66 3.07
N SER A 202 -23.23 -11.98 2.76
CA SER A 202 -21.93 -12.23 3.41
C SER A 202 -21.59 -11.20 4.49
N ILE A 203 -22.42 -10.16 4.70
CA ILE A 203 -22.08 -9.03 5.58
C ILE A 203 -21.81 -9.46 7.03
N ASN A 204 -22.63 -10.38 7.55
CA ASN A 204 -22.50 -10.87 8.91
C ASN A 204 -21.28 -11.79 9.08
N LYS A 205 -20.95 -12.58 8.05
CA LYS A 205 -19.78 -13.48 8.06
C LYS A 205 -18.46 -12.71 7.83
N LEU A 206 -18.52 -11.57 7.15
CA LEU A 206 -17.34 -10.81 6.71
C LEU A 206 -17.12 -9.49 7.46
N LYS A 207 -17.92 -9.17 8.48
CA LYS A 207 -17.83 -7.91 9.24
C LYS A 207 -16.38 -7.58 9.67
N SER A 208 -15.64 -8.59 10.12
CA SER A 208 -14.23 -8.42 10.52
C SER A 208 -13.29 -8.14 9.33
N TYR A 209 -13.57 -8.64 8.13
CA TYR A 209 -12.82 -8.34 6.90
C TYR A 209 -13.07 -6.92 6.41
N TYR A 210 -14.34 -6.48 6.45
CA TYR A 210 -14.70 -5.10 6.11
C TYR A 210 -14.00 -4.10 7.01
N LEU A 211 -14.09 -4.33 8.34
CA LEU A 211 -13.43 -3.47 9.31
C LEU A 211 -11.91 -3.46 9.08
N ASN A 212 -11.29 -4.61 8.81
CA ASN A 212 -9.85 -4.68 8.49
C ASN A 212 -9.50 -3.84 7.26
N ALA A 213 -10.24 -4.01 6.16
CA ALA A 213 -9.94 -3.32 4.90
C ALA A 213 -10.09 -1.79 5.04
N VAL A 214 -11.13 -1.33 5.76
CA VAL A 214 -11.34 0.09 6.05
C VAL A 214 -10.23 0.63 6.94
N ILE A 215 -9.95 -0.02 8.08
CA ILE A 215 -8.91 0.41 9.02
C ILE A 215 -7.54 0.44 8.33
N LYS A 216 -7.21 -0.58 7.53
CA LYS A 216 -5.95 -0.62 6.76
C LYS A 216 -5.85 0.57 5.81
N ARG A 217 -6.93 0.89 5.09
CA ARG A 217 -6.94 2.03 4.17
C ARG A 217 -6.75 3.36 4.89
N VAL A 218 -7.37 3.53 6.06
CA VAL A 218 -7.17 4.70 6.90
C VAL A 218 -5.72 4.74 7.39
N LYS A 219 -5.20 3.63 7.93
CA LYS A 219 -3.81 3.49 8.41
C LYS A 219 -2.79 3.99 7.37
N ASP A 220 -2.94 3.56 6.12
CA ASP A 220 -2.00 3.88 5.04
C ASP A 220 -1.98 5.37 4.66
N ASN A 221 -3.02 6.15 5.01
CA ASN A 221 -3.18 7.53 4.55
C ASN A 221 -3.31 8.58 5.68
N ILE A 222 -3.64 8.15 6.90
CA ILE A 222 -4.05 9.06 7.99
C ILE A 222 -2.97 10.03 8.42
N ILE A 223 -1.69 9.63 8.48
CA ILE A 223 -0.60 10.52 8.92
C ILE A 223 -0.47 11.70 7.96
N ILE A 224 -0.42 11.44 6.65
CA ILE A 224 -0.25 12.49 5.63
C ILE A 224 -1.43 13.46 5.68
N VAL A 225 -2.67 12.94 5.75
CA VAL A 225 -3.89 13.75 5.71
C VAL A 225 -4.07 14.58 6.98
N LEU A 226 -3.73 14.05 8.16
CA LEU A 226 -3.82 14.83 9.39
C LEU A 226 -2.73 15.89 9.45
N PHE A 227 -1.47 15.50 9.21
CA PHE A 227 -0.33 16.40 9.35
C PHE A 227 -0.21 17.43 8.22
N SER A 228 -0.91 17.27 7.08
CA SER A 228 -1.01 18.33 6.07
C SER A 228 -1.68 19.61 6.56
N ASN A 229 -2.41 19.55 7.67
CA ASN A 229 -3.03 20.73 8.28
C ASN A 229 -2.07 21.52 9.18
N ILE A 230 -0.91 20.97 9.54
CA ILE A 230 0.04 21.59 10.49
C ILE A 230 1.42 21.78 9.83
N LEU A 231 1.80 20.90 8.91
CA LEU A 231 3.12 20.91 8.26
C LEU A 231 3.06 21.56 6.87
N THR A 232 4.19 22.15 6.48
CA THR A 232 4.37 22.66 5.11
C THR A 232 4.54 21.52 4.11
N ALA A 233 4.24 21.80 2.83
CA ALA A 233 4.38 20.82 1.76
C ALA A 233 5.82 20.29 1.62
N ASP A 234 6.84 21.13 1.84
CA ASP A 234 8.24 20.71 1.80
C ASP A 234 8.60 19.71 2.91
N LEU A 235 8.12 19.94 4.14
CA LEU A 235 8.33 19.02 5.27
C LEU A 235 7.62 17.69 5.04
N LEU A 236 6.42 17.71 4.46
CA LEU A 236 5.74 16.48 4.05
C LEU A 236 6.46 15.77 2.89
N GLY A 237 7.06 16.53 1.97
CA GLY A 237 7.94 16.00 0.92
C GLY A 237 9.15 15.28 1.52
N LEU A 238 9.79 15.89 2.50
CA LEU A 238 10.92 15.32 3.24
C LEU A 238 10.52 14.06 4.02
N TYR A 239 9.40 14.09 4.75
CA TYR A 239 8.82 12.91 5.40
C TYR A 239 8.54 11.78 4.40
N THR A 240 8.00 12.13 3.22
CA THR A 240 7.72 11.16 2.16
C THR A 240 8.97 10.43 1.70
N LEU A 241 10.15 11.08 1.68
CA LEU A 241 11.42 10.41 1.37
C LEU A 241 11.74 9.28 2.36
N PHE A 242 11.55 9.51 3.67
CA PHE A 242 11.70 8.46 4.68
C PHE A 242 10.72 7.31 4.46
N ILE A 243 9.45 7.62 4.18
CA ILE A 243 8.44 6.61 3.89
C ILE A 243 8.76 5.84 2.60
N LYS A 244 9.39 6.47 1.60
CA LYS A 244 9.88 5.78 0.40
C LYS A 244 11.01 4.80 0.74
N ILE A 245 11.99 5.19 1.57
CA ILE A 245 13.05 4.29 2.08
C ILE A 245 12.42 3.08 2.76
N THR A 246 11.48 3.32 3.68
CA THR A 246 10.76 2.24 4.33
C THR A 246 10.04 1.37 3.30
N SER A 247 9.25 1.96 2.41
CA SER A 247 8.51 1.25 1.36
C SER A 247 9.41 0.37 0.47
N PHE A 248 10.63 0.81 0.15
CA PHE A 248 11.64 0.01 -0.56
C PHE A 248 11.95 -1.28 0.16
N VAL A 249 12.34 -1.16 1.44
CA VAL A 249 12.78 -2.31 2.23
C VAL A 249 11.59 -3.23 2.50
N LEU A 250 10.42 -2.67 2.77
CA LEU A 250 9.19 -3.45 2.92
C LEU A 250 8.80 -4.14 1.61
N SER A 251 9.13 -3.61 0.43
CA SER A 251 8.86 -4.26 -0.87
C SER A 251 9.65 -5.56 -1.08
N LEU A 252 10.82 -5.68 -0.46
CA LEU A 252 11.55 -6.94 -0.37
C LEU A 252 10.76 -7.95 0.47
N GLY A 253 10.20 -7.47 1.59
CA GLY A 253 9.26 -8.21 2.45
C GLY A 253 7.98 -8.67 1.73
N ARG A 254 7.42 -7.86 0.83
CA ARG A 254 6.19 -8.18 0.07
C ARG A 254 6.30 -9.44 -0.76
N SER A 255 7.50 -9.79 -1.25
CA SER A 255 7.70 -11.04 -1.96
C SER A 255 7.42 -12.27 -1.08
N PHE A 256 7.76 -12.19 0.21
CA PHE A 256 7.40 -13.20 1.20
C PHE A 256 5.91 -13.15 1.54
N GLU A 257 5.32 -11.97 1.73
CA GLU A 257 3.87 -11.81 2.00
C GLU A 257 3.04 -12.46 0.88
N ALA A 258 3.34 -12.16 -0.38
CA ALA A 258 2.66 -12.71 -1.54
C ALA A 258 2.87 -14.22 -1.70
N PHE A 259 4.06 -14.73 -1.37
CA PHE A 259 4.35 -16.16 -1.38
C PHE A 259 3.50 -16.92 -0.35
N PHE A 260 3.35 -16.35 0.85
CA PHE A 260 2.58 -16.91 1.97
C PHE A 260 1.06 -16.64 1.88
N ALA A 261 0.60 -15.84 0.92
CA ALA A 261 -0.82 -15.64 0.66
C ALA A 261 -1.53 -16.89 0.13
N ASN A 262 -0.76 -17.82 -0.44
CA ASN A 262 -1.27 -19.14 -0.81
C ASN A 262 -1.18 -20.11 0.39
N ARG A 263 -2.30 -20.77 0.71
CA ARG A 263 -2.42 -21.67 1.88
C ARG A 263 -1.43 -22.83 1.86
N GLU A 264 -1.24 -23.47 0.72
CA GLU A 264 -0.34 -24.61 0.57
C GLU A 264 1.11 -24.23 0.93
N ASN A 265 1.54 -23.03 0.51
CA ASN A 265 2.86 -22.52 0.85
C ASN A 265 3.00 -22.20 2.35
N MET A 266 1.93 -21.68 2.97
CA MET A 266 1.93 -21.35 4.39
C MET A 266 2.12 -22.59 5.25
N GLU A 267 1.30 -23.62 5.06
CA GLU A 267 1.35 -24.86 5.85
C GLU A 267 2.72 -25.55 5.72
N LYS A 268 3.29 -25.55 4.51
CA LYS A 268 4.54 -26.26 4.21
C LYS A 268 5.80 -25.57 4.73
N TYR A 269 5.86 -24.24 4.77
CA TYR A 269 7.11 -23.51 4.98
C TYR A 269 7.15 -22.57 6.19
N HIS A 270 6.03 -22.34 6.87
CA HIS A 270 5.91 -21.36 7.97
C HIS A 270 6.92 -21.59 9.10
N THR A 271 7.04 -22.83 9.62
CA THR A 271 7.90 -23.16 10.77
C THR A 271 9.38 -22.96 10.46
N SER A 272 9.83 -23.38 9.28
CA SER A 272 11.21 -23.21 8.81
C SER A 272 11.57 -21.73 8.63
N PHE A 273 10.65 -20.95 8.06
CA PHE A 273 10.86 -19.52 7.84
C PHE A 273 10.86 -18.70 9.14
N SER A 274 9.95 -19.01 10.07
CA SER A 274 9.86 -18.34 11.37
C SER A 274 11.17 -18.43 12.18
N LYS A 275 11.90 -19.56 12.08
CA LYS A 275 13.21 -19.72 12.73
C LYS A 275 14.30 -18.81 12.17
N LYS A 276 14.19 -18.39 10.89
CA LYS A 276 15.21 -17.57 10.19
C LYS A 276 14.83 -16.09 10.10
N ILE A 277 13.75 -15.67 10.76
CA ILE A 277 13.17 -14.33 10.61
C ILE A 277 14.11 -13.21 11.09
N PHE A 278 14.91 -13.50 12.12
CA PHE A 278 15.89 -12.56 12.65
C PHE A 278 17.00 -12.25 11.63
N LEU A 279 17.48 -13.29 10.92
CA LEU A 279 18.47 -13.13 9.86
C LEU A 279 17.92 -12.27 8.71
N LEU A 280 16.66 -12.48 8.32
CA LEU A 280 15.98 -11.63 7.35
C LEU A 280 15.92 -10.18 7.83
N GLY A 281 15.58 -9.96 9.11
CA GLY A 281 15.57 -8.64 9.73
C GLY A 281 16.94 -7.94 9.63
N ALA A 282 18.02 -8.64 9.95
CA ALA A 282 19.38 -8.10 9.85
C ALA A 282 19.76 -7.74 8.41
N CYS A 283 19.47 -8.61 7.43
CA CYS A 283 19.72 -8.32 6.01
C CYS A 283 18.93 -7.08 5.54
N LEU A 284 17.65 -7.00 5.89
CA LEU A 284 16.81 -5.87 5.53
C LEU A 284 17.25 -4.57 6.23
N GLN A 285 17.76 -4.63 7.47
CA GLN A 285 18.30 -3.47 8.16
C GLN A 285 19.56 -2.94 7.47
N ALA A 286 20.48 -3.81 7.07
CA ALA A 286 21.67 -3.43 6.32
C ALA A 286 21.29 -2.74 4.99
N VAL A 287 20.29 -3.25 4.28
CA VAL A 287 19.75 -2.61 3.08
C VAL A 287 19.11 -1.26 3.42
N PHE A 288 18.35 -1.17 4.51
CA PHE A 288 17.72 0.09 4.95
C PHE A 288 18.75 1.18 5.21
N LEU A 289 19.81 0.87 5.99
CA LEU A 289 20.86 1.84 6.33
C LEU A 289 21.62 2.30 5.09
N SER A 290 22.09 1.36 4.28
CA SER A 290 22.88 1.67 3.07
C SER A 290 22.08 2.48 2.05
N VAL A 291 20.89 1.99 1.66
CA VAL A 291 20.03 2.68 0.71
C VAL A 291 19.53 4.00 1.29
N GLY A 292 19.13 4.01 2.56
CA GLY A 292 18.62 5.21 3.22
C GLY A 292 19.63 6.34 3.24
N LEU A 293 20.86 6.07 3.68
CA LEU A 293 21.93 7.08 3.78
C LEU A 293 22.29 7.65 2.40
N ILE A 294 22.46 6.78 1.40
CA ILE A 294 22.74 7.20 0.01
C ILE A 294 21.59 8.03 -0.53
N TYR A 295 20.36 7.56 -0.34
CA TYR A 295 19.14 8.20 -0.82
C TYR A 295 18.99 9.61 -0.23
N MET A 296 19.00 9.74 1.10
CA MET A 296 18.87 11.04 1.75
C MET A 296 19.99 12.01 1.36
N LYS A 297 21.24 11.52 1.28
CA LYS A 297 22.38 12.36 0.86
C LYS A 297 22.19 12.93 -0.54
N ILE A 298 21.64 12.15 -1.47
CA ILE A 298 21.37 12.58 -2.84
C ILE A 298 20.27 13.66 -2.89
N TYR A 299 19.18 13.53 -2.12
CA TYR A 299 18.02 14.43 -2.24
C TYR A 299 18.08 15.68 -1.39
N THR A 300 18.71 15.59 -0.23
CA THR A 300 18.64 16.63 0.80
C THR A 300 20.01 17.20 1.14
N HIS A 301 21.07 16.66 0.52
CA HIS A 301 22.47 16.91 0.85
C HIS A 301 22.88 16.57 2.29
N ASN A 302 21.95 16.04 3.09
CA ASN A 302 22.12 15.64 4.48
C ASN A 302 21.91 14.13 4.63
N PHE A 303 22.64 13.52 5.56
CA PHE A 303 22.57 12.07 5.77
C PHE A 303 21.41 11.63 6.66
N TYR A 304 20.93 12.47 7.59
CA TYR A 304 19.90 12.10 8.57
C TYR A 304 20.19 10.76 9.27
N THR A 305 21.46 10.56 9.66
CA THR A 305 21.98 9.27 10.11
C THR A 305 21.20 8.73 11.32
N LEU A 306 20.84 9.60 12.25
CA LEU A 306 20.13 9.23 13.48
C LEU A 306 18.71 8.77 13.16
N GLU A 307 17.96 9.52 12.35
CA GLU A 307 16.58 9.20 11.97
C GLU A 307 16.52 7.88 11.19
N ILE A 308 17.45 7.69 10.25
CA ILE A 308 17.53 6.46 9.45
C ILE A 308 17.91 5.28 10.34
N ALA A 309 18.88 5.44 11.25
CA ALA A 309 19.27 4.40 12.17
C ALA A 309 18.10 3.94 13.05
N ILE A 310 17.36 4.88 13.62
CA ILE A 310 16.20 4.58 14.46
C ILE A 310 15.09 3.90 13.64
N LEU A 311 14.73 4.43 12.47
CA LEU A 311 13.70 3.84 11.62
C LEU A 311 14.08 2.45 11.10
N SER A 312 15.37 2.20 10.86
CA SER A 312 15.85 0.89 10.42
C SER A 312 15.53 -0.24 11.41
N LEU A 313 15.37 0.08 12.71
CA LEU A 313 15.02 -0.89 13.74
C LEU A 313 13.60 -1.45 13.56
N LEU A 314 12.70 -0.76 12.86
CA LEU A 314 11.35 -1.25 12.55
C LEU A 314 11.36 -2.55 11.72
N VAL A 315 12.44 -2.80 11.00
CA VAL A 315 12.57 -3.96 10.12
C VAL A 315 12.49 -5.28 10.88
N TYR A 316 13.01 -5.34 12.12
CA TYR A 316 12.95 -6.54 12.95
C TYR A 316 11.52 -6.93 13.32
N PRO A 317 10.73 -6.08 14.02
CA PRO A 317 9.34 -6.41 14.33
C PRO A 317 8.52 -6.57 13.05
N TYR A 318 8.79 -5.81 11.99
CA TYR A 318 8.10 -5.96 10.71
C TYR A 318 8.28 -7.35 10.09
N SER A 319 9.51 -7.88 10.04
CA SER A 319 9.80 -9.20 9.46
C SER A 319 8.97 -10.31 10.12
N ARG A 320 8.82 -10.24 11.45
CA ARG A 320 7.98 -11.15 12.24
C ARG A 320 6.49 -10.90 12.04
N PHE A 321 6.10 -9.63 11.98
CA PHE A 321 4.72 -9.22 11.75
C PHE A 321 4.17 -9.78 10.42
N ILE A 322 4.94 -9.78 9.33
CA ILE A 322 4.48 -10.31 8.02
C ILE A 322 3.99 -11.76 8.16
N VAL A 323 4.80 -12.62 8.77
CA VAL A 323 4.53 -14.06 8.85
C VAL A 323 3.29 -14.33 9.71
N GLU A 324 3.23 -13.71 10.88
CA GLU A 324 2.11 -13.89 11.80
C GLU A 324 0.81 -13.28 11.23
N ARG A 325 0.89 -12.13 10.55
CA ARG A 325 -0.27 -11.52 9.87
C ARG A 325 -0.84 -12.45 8.81
N MET A 326 0.00 -13.08 7.99
CA MET A 326 -0.45 -14.00 6.96
C MET A 326 -1.09 -15.27 7.56
N ARG A 327 -0.59 -15.73 8.71
CA ARG A 327 -1.21 -16.84 9.46
C ARG A 327 -2.62 -16.49 9.94
N PHE A 328 -2.80 -15.32 10.57
CA PHE A 328 -4.13 -14.87 11.05
C PHE A 328 -5.11 -14.62 9.89
N LEU A 329 -4.63 -14.10 8.75
CA LEU A 329 -5.44 -13.97 7.53
C LEU A 329 -5.86 -15.32 6.97
N GLY A 330 -4.94 -16.30 6.94
CA GLY A 330 -5.21 -17.66 6.45
C GLY A 330 -6.19 -18.44 7.33
N SER A 331 -6.20 -18.19 8.65
CA SER A 331 -7.11 -18.80 9.62
C SER A 331 -8.42 -18.02 9.83
N TYR A 332 -8.71 -17.02 9.01
CA TYR A 332 -9.88 -16.14 9.12
C TYR A 332 -10.03 -15.38 10.45
N ASN A 333 -8.97 -15.26 11.26
CA ASN A 333 -9.03 -14.56 12.54
C ASN A 333 -8.62 -13.09 12.39
N ASN A 334 -9.52 -12.29 11.80
CA ASN A 334 -9.31 -10.87 11.58
C ASN A 334 -9.47 -9.99 12.82
N ARG A 335 -9.99 -10.53 13.93
CA ARG A 335 -10.21 -9.73 15.14
C ARG A 335 -8.90 -9.14 15.66
N GLU A 336 -7.86 -9.96 15.75
CA GLU A 336 -6.55 -9.55 16.24
C GLU A 336 -5.85 -8.56 15.29
N LEU A 337 -6.04 -8.74 13.98
CA LEU A 337 -5.56 -7.80 12.97
C LEU A 337 -6.24 -6.43 13.10
N ASN A 338 -7.54 -6.41 13.38
CA ASN A 338 -8.28 -5.16 13.56
C ASN A 338 -7.84 -4.42 14.82
N ILE A 339 -7.63 -5.13 15.94
CA ILE A 339 -7.14 -4.53 17.19
C ILE A 339 -5.74 -3.92 16.98
N SER A 340 -4.84 -4.68 16.35
CA SER A 340 -3.48 -4.23 15.99
C SER A 340 -3.50 -2.91 15.20
N MET A 341 -4.32 -2.84 14.16
CA MET A 341 -4.40 -1.64 13.32
C MET A 341 -5.20 -0.51 13.98
N PHE A 342 -6.14 -0.82 14.87
CA PHE A 342 -6.83 0.20 15.67
C PHE A 342 -5.86 0.90 16.62
N PHE A 343 -4.96 0.16 17.28
CA PHE A 343 -3.92 0.77 18.13
C PHE A 343 -3.04 1.75 17.36
N TYR A 344 -2.68 1.42 16.11
CA TYR A 344 -1.97 2.35 15.23
C TYR A 344 -2.74 3.66 15.06
N ILE A 345 -4.01 3.58 14.63
CA ILE A 345 -4.83 4.76 14.33
C ILE A 345 -5.06 5.60 15.59
N ALA A 346 -5.42 4.96 16.70
CA ALA A 346 -5.63 5.62 17.98
C ALA A 346 -4.37 6.39 18.42
N PHE A 347 -3.19 5.76 18.31
CA PHE A 347 -1.93 6.41 18.66
C PHE A 347 -1.61 7.61 17.74
N VAL A 348 -1.86 7.49 16.43
CA VAL A 348 -1.70 8.62 15.49
C VAL A 348 -2.62 9.78 15.88
N LEU A 349 -3.89 9.51 16.17
CA LEU A 349 -4.87 10.55 16.52
C LEU A 349 -4.51 11.28 17.81
N ILE A 350 -4.12 10.53 18.86
CA ILE A 350 -3.68 11.11 20.14
C ILE A 350 -2.42 11.97 19.92
N SER A 351 -1.44 11.41 19.20
CA SER A 351 -0.18 12.10 18.91
C SER A 351 -0.40 13.36 18.08
N PHE A 352 -1.27 13.32 17.08
CA PHE A 352 -1.67 14.48 16.29
C PHE A 352 -2.32 15.57 17.16
N GLY A 353 -3.22 15.18 18.07
CA GLY A 353 -3.83 16.11 19.03
C GLY A 353 -2.77 16.81 19.89
N ILE A 354 -1.81 16.06 20.43
CA ILE A 354 -0.68 16.61 21.20
C ILE A 354 0.15 17.56 20.32
N CYS A 355 0.53 17.16 19.11
CA CYS A 355 1.32 18.01 18.21
C CYS A 355 0.60 19.32 17.87
N LYS A 356 -0.72 19.28 17.69
CA LYS A 356 -1.54 20.45 17.40
C LYS A 356 -1.64 21.40 18.61
N VAL A 357 -1.79 20.86 19.82
CA VAL A 357 -1.89 21.67 21.06
C VAL A 357 -0.57 22.36 21.39
N PHE A 358 0.56 21.67 21.22
CA PHE A 358 1.88 22.19 21.56
C PHE A 358 2.63 22.81 20.36
N ASN A 359 1.99 22.94 19.20
CA ASN A 359 2.59 23.44 17.95
C ASN A 359 3.90 22.74 17.53
N TYR A 360 3.98 21.42 17.72
CA TYR A 360 5.13 20.64 17.25
C TYR A 360 5.05 20.40 15.73
N THR A 361 5.83 21.17 14.98
CA THR A 361 5.85 21.16 13.50
C THR A 361 7.14 20.56 12.90
N SER A 362 7.96 19.89 13.71
CA SER A 362 9.26 19.39 13.25
C SER A 362 9.15 18.05 12.51
N LEU A 363 10.11 17.77 11.63
CA LEU A 363 10.26 16.47 10.96
C LEU A 363 10.44 15.32 11.97
N HIS A 364 11.23 15.54 13.02
CA HIS A 364 11.49 14.50 14.04
C HIS A 364 10.18 14.09 14.72
N THR A 365 9.28 15.04 14.96
CA THR A 365 7.97 14.77 15.56
C THR A 365 7.14 13.81 14.70
N ILE A 366 6.98 14.10 13.40
CA ILE A 366 6.17 13.23 12.52
C ILE A 366 6.83 11.85 12.32
N LEU A 367 8.16 11.77 12.25
CA LEU A 367 8.88 10.49 12.18
C LEU A 367 8.73 9.68 13.46
N LEU A 368 8.77 10.32 14.63
CA LEU A 368 8.55 9.68 15.92
C LEU A 368 7.11 9.14 16.02
N VAL A 369 6.11 9.92 15.61
CA VAL A 369 4.72 9.47 15.55
C VAL A 369 4.60 8.24 14.66
N TYR A 370 5.17 8.28 13.45
CA TYR A 370 5.19 7.13 12.54
C TYR A 370 5.84 5.89 13.17
N LEU A 371 7.04 6.05 13.74
CA LEU A 371 7.80 5.00 14.41
C LEU A 371 6.99 4.33 15.52
N LEU A 372 6.48 5.13 16.45
CA LEU A 372 5.75 4.62 17.61
C LEU A 372 4.42 3.96 17.21
N SER A 373 3.70 4.56 16.25
CA SER A 373 2.47 3.95 15.71
C SER A 373 2.74 2.59 15.07
N GLU A 374 3.80 2.45 14.24
CA GLU A 374 4.15 1.15 13.65
C GLU A 374 4.60 0.13 14.71
N LEU A 375 5.35 0.54 15.73
CA LEU A 375 5.72 -0.34 16.84
C LEU A 375 4.48 -0.85 17.60
N MET A 376 3.50 0.00 17.86
CA MET A 376 2.24 -0.41 18.52
C MET A 376 1.47 -1.42 17.67
N ASN A 377 1.43 -1.21 16.35
CA ASN A 377 0.85 -2.17 15.42
C ASN A 377 1.60 -3.52 15.47
N PHE A 378 2.92 -3.53 15.37
CA PHE A 378 3.65 -4.79 15.29
C PHE A 378 3.65 -5.58 16.61
N THR A 379 3.80 -4.89 17.75
CA THR A 379 3.95 -5.52 19.06
C THR A 379 2.70 -6.29 19.50
N HIS A 380 1.49 -5.75 19.30
CA HIS A 380 0.24 -6.43 19.66
C HIS A 380 0.14 -7.81 18.99
N LEU A 381 0.34 -7.84 17.68
CA LEU A 381 0.17 -9.07 16.89
C LEU A 381 1.25 -10.11 17.19
N ILE A 382 2.49 -9.68 17.42
CA ILE A 382 3.61 -10.55 17.81
C ILE A 382 3.35 -11.15 19.20
N TYR A 383 2.93 -10.32 20.17
CA TYR A 383 2.61 -10.76 21.53
C TYR A 383 1.51 -11.83 21.52
N LYS A 384 0.42 -11.57 20.80
CA LYS A 384 -0.69 -12.52 20.70
C LYS A 384 -0.26 -13.88 20.16
N SER A 385 0.57 -13.90 19.11
CA SER A 385 1.08 -15.17 18.55
C SER A 385 1.94 -15.96 19.54
N ILE A 386 2.75 -15.27 20.36
CA ILE A 386 3.56 -15.92 21.40
C ILE A 386 2.68 -16.54 22.47
N VAL A 387 1.64 -15.82 22.93
CA VAL A 387 0.68 -16.30 23.93
C VAL A 387 -0.11 -17.51 23.43
N ASP A 388 -0.56 -17.50 22.17
CA ASP A 388 -1.30 -18.63 21.60
C ASP A 388 -0.40 -19.89 21.47
N LYS A 389 0.89 -19.72 21.15
CA LYS A 389 1.87 -20.82 21.15
C LYS A 389 2.12 -21.38 22.55
N SER A 390 2.24 -20.54 23.58
CA SER A 390 2.51 -21.00 24.95
C SER A 390 1.31 -21.70 25.59
N ARG A 391 0.08 -21.36 25.20
CA ARG A 391 -1.14 -22.08 25.62
C ARG A 391 -1.26 -23.47 24.99
N LEU A 392 -0.86 -23.62 23.72
CA LEU A 392 -0.81 -24.93 23.05
C LEU A 392 0.22 -25.87 23.67
N VAL A 393 1.39 -25.35 24.06
CA VAL A 393 2.46 -26.14 24.73
C VAL A 393 2.08 -26.54 26.15
N LYS A 394 1.19 -25.81 26.83
CA LYS A 394 0.69 -26.16 28.17
C LYS A 394 -0.51 -27.12 28.14
N ALA A 395 -1.12 -27.33 26.98
CA ALA A 395 -2.29 -28.20 26.81
C ALA A 395 -1.94 -29.59 26.24
N ILE A 396 -0.68 -29.77 25.82
CA ILE A 396 -0.03 -31.05 25.47
C ILE A 396 0.82 -31.44 26.66
#